data_AF-A0AAV9TMM9-F1
#
_entry.id   AF-A0AAV9TMM9-F1
#
_cell.length_a   1.000
_cell.length_b   1.000
_cell.length_c   1.000
_cell.angle_alpha   90.00
_cell.angle_beta   90.00
_cell.angle_gamma   90.00
#
_symmetry.space_group_name_H-M   'P 1'
#
loop_
_entity.id
_entity.type
_entity.pdbx_description
1 polymer ?
#
loop_
_entity_poly.entity_id
_entity_poly.type
_entity_poly.pdbx_seq_one_letter_code
_entity_poly.pdbx_strand_id
1 'polypeptide(L)'
;MMRDLLAPAGLLPLLLSSPAAATLLYASSYSGAITTLNLTLSADNATQSVLQSLSSSDGCAPSPSWLTLDHANSRLYCTDEGLTTNVGTVSSFSTGPEGVLQQLAKTETISGPVSAVVYGDKGQGLAVAQYGGSSVSWFDISNPAALTAVKSETFNMSAPGPNPSRQEAPHPHEVFLDPKGQFVLAPDLGADLVRVFAVDDINLVAADSLQAAPGSGPRHVEFLVTPEGKTYLYVIGELSNTVTAYDVTYHKNKTLGFTEVYSSSTYGEGATAPAGASGAEIWISPDGKFLIVSSRNDSAFSISNPDTNGEGAQIPSDSLNSFSINPQTGALTLLQKFPAGGRIPRQFSVNKAGDLVAVGLQSDSRVVIISRDVASGKLGDIIASTKVEGEVTAVIFDE
;
A
#
# COMPACT_ATOMS: atom_id res chain seq x y z
N MET A 1 39.66 -7.70 72.61
CA MET A 1 38.29 -7.56 72.07
C MET A 1 38.31 -6.48 71.00
N MET A 2 38.66 -6.85 69.76
CA MET A 2 38.50 -5.99 68.57
C MET A 2 37.18 -6.39 67.91
N ARG A 3 36.31 -5.41 67.66
CA ARG A 3 35.06 -5.58 66.90
C ARG A 3 35.30 -5.01 65.51
N ASP A 4 35.30 -5.88 64.51
CA ASP A 4 35.32 -5.50 63.09
C ASP A 4 33.95 -4.94 62.68
N LEU A 5 33.94 -3.74 62.10
CA LEU A 5 32.80 -3.18 61.36
C LEU A 5 32.93 -3.60 59.88
N LEU A 6 32.00 -4.44 59.41
CA LEU A 6 31.77 -4.68 57.99
C LEU A 6 30.71 -3.71 57.47
N ALA A 7 31.06 -2.89 56.48
CA ALA A 7 30.13 -2.06 55.73
C ALA A 7 29.38 -2.90 54.68
N PRO A 8 28.08 -2.64 54.40
CA PRO A 8 27.36 -3.35 53.37
C PRO A 8 27.75 -2.79 51.99
N ALA A 9 28.17 -3.69 51.10
CA ALA A 9 28.35 -3.38 49.69
C ALA A 9 26.99 -3.11 49.04
N GLY A 10 26.78 -1.90 48.54
CA GLY A 10 25.60 -1.55 47.76
C GLY A 10 25.63 -2.24 46.39
N LEU A 11 24.61 -3.03 46.08
CA LEU A 11 24.36 -3.50 44.72
C LEU A 11 23.91 -2.31 43.86
N LEU A 12 24.69 -1.99 42.83
CA LEU A 12 24.24 -1.17 41.71
C LEU A 12 23.25 -2.01 40.87
N PRO A 13 22.05 -1.50 40.54
CA PRO A 13 21.17 -2.20 39.61
C PRO A 13 21.77 -2.10 38.20
N LEU A 14 22.10 -3.25 37.60
CA LEU A 14 22.32 -3.31 36.15
C LEU A 14 20.99 -2.98 35.47
N LEU A 15 20.93 -1.82 34.82
CA LEU A 15 19.91 -1.52 33.83
C LEU A 15 20.12 -2.47 32.65
N LEU A 16 19.32 -3.54 32.58
CA LEU A 16 19.21 -4.37 31.39
C LEU A 16 18.54 -3.50 30.31
N SER A 17 19.32 -3.03 29.34
CA SER A 17 18.77 -2.47 28.10
C SER A 17 17.93 -3.56 27.44
N SER A 18 16.62 -3.36 27.36
CA SER A 18 15.77 -4.24 26.58
C SER A 18 16.26 -4.19 25.13
N PRO A 19 16.46 -5.33 24.45
CA PRO A 19 16.85 -5.31 23.04
C PRO A 19 15.77 -4.54 22.27
N ALA A 20 16.20 -3.63 21.39
CA ALA A 20 15.29 -2.93 20.49
C ALA A 20 14.46 -3.98 19.72
N ALA A 21 13.14 -3.85 19.74
CA ALA A 21 12.27 -4.77 19.04
C ALA A 21 12.48 -4.60 17.53
N ALA A 22 12.92 -5.67 16.88
CA ALA A 22 13.05 -5.75 15.42
C ALA A 22 11.64 -5.75 14.80
N THR A 23 11.41 -4.89 13.80
CA THR A 23 10.18 -4.86 13.01
C THR A 23 10.47 -5.42 11.63
N LEU A 24 9.69 -6.42 11.19
CA LEU A 24 9.86 -7.03 9.89
C LEU A 24 9.05 -6.29 8.82
N LEU A 25 9.58 -6.26 7.61
CA LEU A 25 8.89 -5.80 6.41
C LEU A 25 9.12 -6.79 5.27
N TYR A 26 8.18 -6.85 4.33
CA TYR A 26 8.32 -7.58 3.08
C TYR A 26 8.31 -6.59 1.91
N ALA A 27 9.28 -6.71 1.01
CA ALA A 27 9.36 -5.90 -0.21
C ALA A 27 9.37 -6.79 -1.45
N SER A 28 8.50 -6.52 -2.42
CA SER A 28 8.53 -7.16 -3.74
C SER A 28 9.23 -6.28 -4.76
N SER A 29 9.89 -6.91 -5.73
CA SER A 29 10.49 -6.20 -6.85
C SER A 29 10.48 -7.02 -8.14
N TYR A 30 10.55 -6.35 -9.30
CA TYR A 30 10.64 -7.01 -10.61
C TYR A 30 11.95 -7.79 -10.86
N SER A 31 12.73 -8.13 -9.82
CA SER A 31 13.73 -9.20 -9.89
C SER A 31 13.09 -10.59 -9.79
N GLY A 32 11.87 -10.66 -9.25
CA GLY A 32 11.13 -11.90 -9.02
C GLY A 32 11.12 -12.40 -7.58
N ALA A 33 11.81 -11.70 -6.70
CA ALA A 33 11.96 -12.07 -5.30
C ALA A 33 11.10 -11.21 -4.36
N ILE A 34 10.78 -11.79 -3.20
CA ILE A 34 10.29 -11.08 -2.02
C ILE A 34 11.44 -10.98 -1.03
N THR A 35 11.87 -9.76 -0.73
CA THR A 35 12.93 -9.49 0.24
C THR A 35 12.33 -9.23 1.61
N THR A 36 12.76 -10.00 2.61
CA THR A 36 12.45 -9.74 4.02
C THR A 36 13.45 -8.73 4.56
N LEU A 37 12.95 -7.65 5.13
CA LEU A 37 13.74 -6.59 5.75
C LEU A 37 13.53 -6.58 7.26
N ASN A 38 14.57 -6.22 7.99
CA ASN A 38 14.54 -5.97 9.42
C ASN A 38 14.84 -4.50 9.70
N LEU A 39 13.89 -3.82 10.33
CA LEU A 39 14.06 -2.48 10.85
C LEU A 39 14.41 -2.55 12.34
N THR A 40 15.59 -2.04 12.68
CA THR A 40 16.00 -1.78 14.06
C THR A 40 16.06 -0.28 14.29
N LEU A 41 15.16 0.22 15.14
CA LEU A 41 15.13 1.63 15.51
C LEU A 41 16.23 1.95 16.52
N SER A 42 16.89 3.09 16.33
CA SER A 42 17.80 3.60 17.34
C SER A 42 17.03 4.06 18.60
N ALA A 43 17.58 3.75 19.77
CA ALA A 43 17.05 4.20 21.06
C ALA A 43 17.57 5.59 21.48
N ASP A 44 18.56 6.15 20.77
CA ASP A 44 19.15 7.46 21.05
C ASP A 44 19.64 8.20 19.79
N ASN A 45 19.91 9.50 19.91
CA ASN A 45 20.44 10.30 18.79
C ASN A 45 21.90 9.96 18.42
N ALA A 46 22.54 8.99 19.09
CA ALA A 46 23.95 8.64 18.87
C ALA A 46 24.12 7.51 17.84
N THR A 47 23.08 6.68 17.62
CA THR A 47 23.07 5.64 16.59
C THR A 47 21.97 5.90 15.55
N GLN A 48 22.23 5.54 14.29
CA GLN A 48 21.23 5.64 13.22
C GLN A 48 20.35 4.39 13.24
N SER A 49 19.05 4.56 12.96
CA SER A 49 18.16 3.43 12.69
C SER A 49 18.65 2.68 11.45
N VAL A 50 18.47 1.36 11.45
CA VAL A 50 19.04 0.48 10.42
C VAL A 50 17.94 -0.34 9.78
N LEU A 51 17.93 -0.36 8.45
CA LEU A 51 17.09 -1.24 7.64
C LEU A 51 18.01 -2.22 6.89
N GLN A 52 17.87 -3.50 7.18
CA GLN A 52 18.73 -4.55 6.62
C GLN A 52 17.91 -5.60 5.89
N SER A 53 18.40 -6.04 4.73
CA SER A 53 17.91 -7.26 4.10
C SER A 53 18.34 -8.47 4.93
N LEU A 54 17.37 -9.30 5.31
CA LEU A 54 17.60 -10.55 6.05
C LEU A 54 17.64 -11.76 5.13
N SER A 55 16.67 -11.84 4.22
CA SER A 55 16.50 -12.97 3.32
C SER A 55 15.80 -12.53 2.04
N SER A 56 16.01 -13.31 0.98
CA SER A 56 15.30 -13.19 -0.29
C SER A 56 14.58 -14.51 -0.54
N SER A 57 13.30 -14.43 -0.91
CA SER A 57 12.45 -15.59 -1.18
C SER A 57 11.97 -15.55 -2.62
N ASP A 58 12.33 -16.59 -3.38
CA ASP A 58 11.84 -16.79 -4.74
C ASP A 58 10.42 -17.39 -4.73
N GLY A 59 9.84 -17.53 -5.92
CA GLY A 59 8.61 -18.31 -6.13
C GLY A 59 7.44 -17.48 -6.63
N CYS A 60 7.46 -16.15 -6.46
CA CYS A 60 6.37 -15.30 -6.94
C CYS A 60 6.31 -15.19 -8.48
N ALA A 61 7.43 -15.40 -9.19
CA ALA A 61 7.66 -15.15 -10.62
C ALA A 61 8.23 -13.73 -10.87
N PRO A 62 8.72 -13.38 -12.09
CA PRO A 62 9.74 -12.35 -12.30
C PRO A 62 9.26 -10.89 -12.19
N SER A 63 7.97 -10.63 -12.10
CA SER A 63 7.39 -9.28 -12.06
C SER A 63 6.37 -9.13 -10.91
N PRO A 64 6.75 -9.44 -9.64
CA PRO A 64 5.86 -9.30 -8.51
C PRO A 64 5.59 -7.82 -8.26
N SER A 65 4.31 -7.48 -8.19
CA SER A 65 3.83 -6.09 -8.20
C SER A 65 3.10 -5.68 -6.93
N TRP A 66 2.58 -6.66 -6.19
CA TRP A 66 1.76 -6.45 -5.01
C TRP A 66 1.96 -7.55 -3.98
N LEU A 67 1.82 -7.17 -2.72
CA LEU A 67 1.86 -8.06 -1.57
C LEU A 67 0.61 -7.82 -0.73
N THR A 68 -0.03 -8.91 -0.29
CA THR A 68 -1.19 -8.87 0.61
C THR A 68 -0.88 -9.76 1.81
N LEU A 69 -0.77 -9.17 2.99
CA LEU A 69 -0.54 -9.89 4.23
C LEU A 69 -1.88 -10.26 4.89
N ASP A 70 -2.07 -11.55 5.14
CA ASP A 70 -3.08 -12.08 6.05
C ASP A 70 -2.38 -12.47 7.36
N HIS A 71 -2.12 -11.45 8.17
CA HIS A 71 -1.36 -11.58 9.42
C HIS A 71 -2.05 -12.55 10.39
N ALA A 72 -3.40 -12.60 10.40
CA ALA A 72 -4.17 -13.47 11.28
C ALA A 72 -3.94 -14.97 11.02
N ASN A 73 -3.63 -15.35 9.77
CA ASN A 73 -3.36 -16.73 9.37
C ASN A 73 -1.88 -17.00 9.07
N SER A 74 -0.99 -16.03 9.32
CA SER A 74 0.44 -16.10 8.99
C SER A 74 0.68 -16.43 7.51
N ARG A 75 -0.03 -15.72 6.61
CA ARG A 75 0.07 -15.92 5.16
C ARG A 75 0.38 -14.62 4.44
N LEU A 76 1.25 -14.72 3.44
CA LEU A 76 1.54 -13.65 2.49
C LEU A 76 1.13 -14.09 1.09
N TYR A 77 0.36 -13.26 0.41
CA TYR A 77 0.03 -13.43 -1.00
C TYR A 77 0.86 -12.46 -1.83
N CYS A 78 1.33 -12.94 -2.98
CA CYS A 78 2.12 -12.15 -3.92
C CYS A 78 1.55 -12.33 -5.33
N THR A 79 1.33 -11.22 -6.03
CA THR A 79 0.88 -11.23 -7.42
C THR A 79 2.01 -10.88 -8.36
N ASP A 80 2.16 -11.66 -9.42
CA ASP A 80 3.09 -11.41 -10.52
C ASP A 80 2.36 -10.94 -11.76
N GLU A 81 2.74 -9.77 -12.28
CA GLU A 81 2.09 -9.14 -13.43
C GLU A 81 2.18 -9.98 -14.71
N GLY A 82 3.14 -10.90 -14.82
CA GLY A 82 3.33 -11.70 -16.02
C GLY A 82 3.86 -10.90 -17.21
N LEU A 83 4.62 -9.81 -16.96
CA LEU A 83 5.15 -8.92 -18.01
C LEU A 83 6.01 -9.62 -19.06
N THR A 84 6.61 -10.77 -18.70
CA THR A 84 7.47 -11.57 -19.59
C THR A 84 6.81 -12.83 -20.12
N THR A 85 5.68 -13.24 -19.55
CA THR A 85 4.99 -14.52 -19.82
C THR A 85 3.62 -14.33 -20.49
N ASN A 86 3.07 -13.11 -20.47
CA ASN A 86 1.70 -12.76 -20.87
C ASN A 86 0.60 -13.49 -20.08
N VAL A 87 0.95 -14.09 -18.94
CA VAL A 87 0.03 -14.74 -17.99
C VAL A 87 0.52 -14.36 -16.60
N GLY A 88 -0.37 -13.85 -15.75
CA GLY A 88 -0.02 -13.47 -14.38
C GLY A 88 -0.02 -14.68 -13.45
N THR A 89 0.54 -14.54 -12.26
CA THR A 89 0.40 -15.58 -11.22
C THR A 89 0.04 -15.01 -9.86
N VAL A 90 -0.61 -15.83 -9.05
CA VAL A 90 -0.79 -15.59 -7.62
C VAL A 90 -0.05 -16.67 -6.87
N SER A 91 0.83 -16.27 -5.97
CA SER A 91 1.56 -17.17 -5.06
C SER A 91 1.16 -16.89 -3.63
N SER A 92 1.16 -17.93 -2.79
CA SER A 92 0.97 -17.82 -1.34
C SER A 92 2.16 -18.40 -0.61
N PHE A 93 2.48 -17.80 0.54
CA PHE A 93 3.58 -18.17 1.40
C PHE A 93 3.10 -18.21 2.84
N SER A 94 3.63 -19.11 3.66
CA SER A 94 3.53 -18.99 5.11
C SER A 94 4.62 -18.04 5.60
N THR A 95 4.26 -17.14 6.52
CA THR A 95 5.22 -16.30 7.24
C THR A 95 5.78 -17.08 8.44
N GLY A 96 7.11 -17.14 8.55
CA GLY A 96 7.82 -17.83 9.61
C GLY A 96 8.57 -16.88 10.55
N PRO A 97 9.18 -17.41 11.63
CA PRO A 97 10.09 -16.64 12.48
C PRO A 97 11.19 -15.96 11.65
N GLU A 98 11.60 -14.77 12.09
CA GLU A 98 12.63 -13.94 11.41
C GLU A 98 12.25 -13.57 9.96
N GLY A 99 10.98 -13.72 9.58
CA GLY A 99 10.43 -13.32 8.29
C GLY A 99 10.81 -14.25 7.13
N VAL A 100 11.18 -15.50 7.41
CA VAL A 100 11.36 -16.52 6.36
C VAL A 100 10.03 -16.83 5.70
N LEU A 101 9.98 -16.83 4.37
CA LEU A 101 8.79 -17.18 3.60
C LEU A 101 8.94 -18.59 3.01
N GLN A 102 7.94 -19.43 3.22
CA GLN A 102 7.86 -20.75 2.58
C GLN A 102 6.67 -20.77 1.61
N GLN A 103 6.93 -21.02 0.33
CA GLN A 103 5.87 -21.09 -0.67
C GLN A 103 4.94 -22.26 -0.37
N LEU A 104 3.63 -21.98 -0.33
CA LEU A 104 2.58 -22.96 -0.07
C LEU A 104 1.89 -23.39 -1.36
N ALA A 105 1.53 -22.43 -2.20
CA ALA A 105 0.85 -22.67 -3.45
C ALA A 105 1.15 -21.57 -4.47
N LYS A 106 0.98 -21.90 -5.75
CA LYS A 106 1.05 -20.99 -6.88
C LYS A 106 0.03 -21.40 -7.93
N THR A 107 -0.64 -20.42 -8.51
CA THR A 107 -1.58 -20.65 -9.62
C THR A 107 -1.43 -19.55 -10.66
N GLU A 108 -1.71 -19.90 -11.91
CA GLU A 108 -1.82 -18.92 -13.00
C GLU A 108 -3.12 -18.14 -12.88
N THR A 109 -3.09 -16.89 -13.35
CA THR A 109 -4.26 -16.02 -13.46
C THR A 109 -4.15 -15.17 -14.73
N ILE A 110 -5.20 -14.39 -14.99
CA ILE A 110 -5.22 -13.44 -16.11
C ILE A 110 -4.07 -12.43 -15.97
N SER A 111 -3.53 -11.97 -17.09
CA SER A 111 -2.35 -11.09 -17.13
C SER A 111 -2.53 -9.76 -16.38
N GLY A 112 -1.42 -9.27 -15.85
CA GLY A 112 -1.33 -8.00 -15.14
C GLY A 112 -2.05 -7.94 -13.79
N PRO A 113 -2.01 -8.94 -12.89
CA PRO A 113 -2.51 -8.76 -11.54
C PRO A 113 -1.65 -7.72 -10.82
N VAL A 114 -2.29 -6.66 -10.32
CA VAL A 114 -1.62 -5.48 -9.74
C VAL A 114 -2.06 -5.19 -8.30
N SER A 115 -3.05 -5.91 -7.80
CA SER A 115 -3.57 -5.78 -6.44
C SER A 115 -4.35 -7.03 -6.05
N ALA A 116 -4.32 -7.37 -4.76
CA ALA A 116 -5.14 -8.42 -4.19
C ALA A 116 -5.63 -8.06 -2.79
N VAL A 117 -6.81 -8.56 -2.42
CA VAL A 117 -7.40 -8.37 -1.08
C VAL A 117 -8.06 -9.65 -0.59
N VAL A 118 -7.83 -9.99 0.67
CA VAL A 118 -8.51 -11.08 1.35
C VAL A 118 -9.90 -10.62 1.79
N TYR A 119 -10.92 -11.45 1.59
CA TYR A 119 -12.31 -11.14 1.90
C TYR A 119 -13.10 -12.38 2.34
N GLY A 120 -14.37 -12.15 2.66
CA GLY A 120 -15.32 -13.19 3.05
C GLY A 120 -15.18 -13.58 4.53
N ASP A 121 -16.14 -14.37 5.00
CA ASP A 121 -16.15 -14.83 6.38
C ASP A 121 -14.87 -15.62 6.68
N LYS A 122 -14.13 -15.21 7.72
CA LYS A 122 -12.83 -15.79 8.13
C LYS A 122 -11.69 -15.67 7.09
N GLY A 123 -11.80 -14.79 6.10
CA GLY A 123 -10.72 -14.55 5.13
C GLY A 123 -10.47 -15.72 4.17
N GLN A 124 -11.54 -16.40 3.76
CA GLN A 124 -11.47 -17.56 2.87
C GLN A 124 -11.45 -17.21 1.38
N GLY A 125 -11.69 -15.95 1.00
CA GLY A 125 -11.62 -15.46 -0.37
C GLY A 125 -10.43 -14.56 -0.62
N LEU A 126 -9.87 -14.62 -1.83
CA LEU A 126 -8.87 -13.67 -2.32
C LEU A 126 -9.37 -13.07 -3.65
N ALA A 127 -9.63 -11.77 -3.68
CA ALA A 127 -9.92 -11.06 -4.92
C ALA A 127 -8.62 -10.50 -5.49
N VAL A 128 -8.54 -10.36 -6.82
CA VAL A 128 -7.35 -9.88 -7.51
C VAL A 128 -7.79 -9.01 -8.69
N ALA A 129 -7.24 -7.79 -8.80
CA ALA A 129 -7.44 -6.90 -9.95
C ALA A 129 -6.37 -7.16 -11.02
N GLN A 130 -6.79 -7.37 -12.26
CA GLN A 130 -5.92 -7.54 -13.42
C GLN A 130 -6.00 -6.34 -14.37
N TYR A 131 -4.95 -5.52 -14.37
CA TYR A 131 -4.78 -4.36 -15.23
C TYR A 131 -4.68 -4.77 -16.71
N GLY A 132 -3.80 -5.74 -17.01
CA GLY A 132 -3.46 -6.13 -18.38
C GLY A 132 -4.57 -6.90 -19.09
N GLY A 133 -5.30 -7.74 -18.35
CA GLY A 133 -6.39 -8.54 -18.89
C GLY A 133 -7.80 -8.02 -18.57
N SER A 134 -7.93 -6.74 -18.20
CA SER A 134 -9.23 -6.06 -18.05
C SER A 134 -10.22 -6.82 -17.15
N SER A 135 -9.77 -7.35 -16.01
CA SER A 135 -10.60 -8.27 -15.21
C SER A 135 -10.40 -8.16 -13.71
N VAL A 136 -11.38 -8.71 -12.98
CA VAL A 136 -11.27 -9.05 -11.56
C VAL A 136 -11.52 -10.55 -11.42
N SER A 137 -10.62 -11.23 -10.73
CA SER A 137 -10.70 -12.67 -10.47
C SER A 137 -10.74 -12.91 -8.97
N TRP A 138 -11.40 -13.98 -8.53
CA TRP A 138 -11.37 -14.40 -7.14
C TRP A 138 -11.17 -15.89 -6.94
N PHE A 139 -10.54 -16.21 -5.81
CA PHE A 139 -10.04 -17.53 -5.46
C PHE A 139 -10.52 -17.94 -4.07
N ASP A 140 -10.75 -19.23 -3.89
CA ASP A 140 -10.90 -19.88 -2.59
C ASP A 140 -9.49 -20.19 -2.04
N ILE A 141 -9.23 -19.61 -0.86
CA ILE A 141 -7.98 -19.72 -0.10
C ILE A 141 -8.20 -20.38 1.28
N SER A 142 -9.35 -21.03 1.50
CA SER A 142 -9.64 -21.77 2.73
C SER A 142 -8.60 -22.88 2.99
N ASN A 143 -8.12 -23.54 1.94
CA ASN A 143 -7.00 -24.47 2.00
C ASN A 143 -5.66 -23.73 1.80
N PRO A 144 -4.77 -23.66 2.81
CA PRO A 144 -3.47 -22.97 2.68
C PRO A 144 -2.60 -23.49 1.54
N ALA A 145 -2.75 -24.76 1.16
CA ALA A 145 -1.95 -25.40 0.13
C ALA A 145 -2.57 -25.27 -1.28
N ALA A 146 -3.65 -24.50 -1.45
CA ALA A 146 -4.30 -24.32 -2.74
C ALA A 146 -4.83 -22.89 -2.93
N LEU A 147 -4.69 -22.40 -4.16
CA LEU A 147 -5.33 -21.18 -4.64
C LEU A 147 -6.33 -21.59 -5.72
N THR A 148 -7.58 -21.84 -5.32
CA THR A 148 -8.57 -22.42 -6.24
C THR A 148 -9.37 -21.32 -6.91
N ALA A 149 -9.22 -21.15 -8.22
CA ALA A 149 -9.99 -20.16 -8.97
C ALA A 149 -11.50 -20.44 -8.85
N VAL A 150 -12.27 -19.44 -8.45
CA VAL A 150 -13.74 -19.54 -8.34
C VAL A 150 -14.37 -18.96 -9.59
N LYS A 151 -14.02 -17.71 -9.94
CA LYS A 151 -14.49 -17.04 -11.16
C LYS A 151 -13.57 -15.86 -11.52
N SER A 152 -13.57 -15.52 -12.81
CA SER A 152 -13.04 -14.27 -13.34
C SER A 152 -14.14 -13.52 -14.07
N GLU A 153 -14.16 -12.21 -13.91
CA GLU A 153 -15.04 -11.29 -14.64
C GLU A 153 -14.21 -10.35 -15.48
N THR A 154 -14.31 -10.47 -16.81
CA THR A 154 -13.60 -9.63 -17.78
C THR A 154 -14.54 -8.57 -18.33
N PHE A 155 -14.03 -7.35 -18.41
CA PHE A 155 -14.78 -6.17 -18.83
C PHE A 155 -14.36 -5.74 -20.23
N ASN A 156 -15.29 -5.08 -20.93
CA ASN A 156 -15.05 -4.50 -22.24
C ASN A 156 -15.61 -3.07 -22.29
N MET A 157 -15.08 -2.26 -23.20
CA MET A 157 -15.59 -0.93 -23.53
C MET A 157 -15.91 -0.86 -25.02
N SER A 158 -16.98 -0.15 -25.37
CA SER A 158 -17.37 0.05 -26.78
C SER A 158 -16.49 1.07 -27.50
N ALA A 159 -15.82 1.95 -26.76
CA ALA A 159 -14.89 2.94 -27.27
C ALA A 159 -13.86 3.30 -26.17
N PRO A 160 -12.65 3.77 -26.53
CA PRO A 160 -11.68 4.28 -25.57
C PRO A 160 -12.21 5.45 -24.74
N GLY A 161 -11.67 5.62 -23.53
CA GLY A 161 -11.89 6.78 -22.68
C GLY A 161 -11.16 8.05 -23.18
N PRO A 162 -11.28 9.18 -22.45
CA PRO A 162 -10.72 10.48 -22.86
C PRO A 162 -9.20 10.52 -23.06
N ASN A 163 -8.45 9.59 -22.46
CA ASN A 163 -7.02 9.40 -22.68
C ASN A 163 -6.74 8.07 -23.40
N PRO A 164 -6.86 7.98 -24.73
CA PRO A 164 -6.83 6.69 -25.44
C PRO A 164 -5.51 5.92 -25.36
N SER A 165 -4.41 6.53 -24.91
CA SER A 165 -3.14 5.82 -24.69
C SER A 165 -3.03 5.14 -23.33
N ARG A 166 -3.97 5.43 -22.43
CA ARG A 166 -4.05 4.88 -21.06
C ARG A 166 -5.43 4.29 -20.75
N GLN A 167 -6.42 4.52 -21.61
CA GLN A 167 -7.83 4.19 -21.45
C GLN A 167 -8.38 3.56 -22.74
N GLU A 168 -7.57 2.75 -23.40
CA GLU A 168 -7.95 1.99 -24.60
C GLU A 168 -8.90 0.82 -24.28
N ALA A 169 -8.84 0.32 -23.06
CA ALA A 169 -9.62 -0.79 -22.52
C ALA A 169 -9.84 -0.58 -21.02
N PRO A 170 -10.70 -1.38 -20.37
CA PRO A 170 -10.77 -1.43 -18.91
C PRO A 170 -9.44 -1.85 -18.29
N HIS A 171 -9.06 -1.20 -17.19
CA HIS A 171 -7.85 -1.48 -16.43
C HIS A 171 -8.15 -1.43 -14.92
N PRO A 172 -8.82 -2.46 -14.36
CA PRO A 172 -8.92 -2.63 -12.91
C PRO A 172 -7.52 -2.56 -12.27
N HIS A 173 -7.35 -1.65 -11.33
CA HIS A 173 -6.03 -1.30 -10.79
C HIS A 173 -5.89 -1.64 -9.30
N GLU A 174 -7.00 -1.80 -8.59
CA GLU A 174 -7.02 -2.25 -7.20
C GLU A 174 -8.22 -3.17 -6.96
N VAL A 175 -8.13 -4.02 -5.93
CA VAL A 175 -9.30 -4.55 -5.23
C VAL A 175 -9.20 -4.17 -3.75
N PHE A 176 -10.26 -3.59 -3.20
CA PHE A 176 -10.27 -3.08 -1.82
C PHE A 176 -11.54 -3.52 -1.10
N LEU A 177 -11.40 -4.07 0.11
CA LEU A 177 -12.53 -4.53 0.92
C LEU A 177 -13.10 -3.35 1.72
N ASP A 178 -14.40 -3.15 1.66
CA ASP A 178 -15.03 -2.08 2.43
C ASP A 178 -14.96 -2.34 3.95
N PRO A 179 -15.10 -1.29 4.80
CA PRO A 179 -14.97 -1.43 6.26
C PRO A 179 -15.95 -2.42 6.92
N LYS A 180 -17.05 -2.78 6.26
CA LYS A 180 -18.03 -3.75 6.76
C LYS A 180 -17.81 -5.17 6.22
N GLY A 181 -16.86 -5.37 5.31
CA GLY A 181 -16.60 -6.66 4.65
C GLY A 181 -17.74 -7.13 3.74
N GLN A 182 -18.63 -6.22 3.34
CA GLN A 182 -19.83 -6.50 2.54
C GLN A 182 -19.60 -6.27 1.04
N PHE A 183 -18.56 -5.54 0.66
CA PHE A 183 -18.26 -5.17 -0.72
C PHE A 183 -16.77 -5.20 -1.00
N VAL A 184 -16.40 -5.69 -2.19
CA VAL A 184 -15.09 -5.46 -2.80
C VAL A 184 -15.24 -4.39 -3.87
N LEU A 185 -14.43 -3.35 -3.81
CA LEU A 185 -14.37 -2.28 -4.78
C LEU A 185 -13.16 -2.50 -5.69
N ALA A 186 -13.32 -2.21 -6.98
CA ALA A 186 -12.23 -2.28 -7.95
C ALA A 186 -12.19 -1.02 -8.83
N PRO A 187 -11.38 -0.01 -8.47
CA PRO A 187 -11.10 1.13 -9.33
C PRO A 187 -10.58 0.65 -10.69
N ASP A 188 -11.17 1.19 -11.74
CA ASP A 188 -10.85 0.87 -13.12
C ASP A 188 -10.39 2.12 -13.84
N LEU A 189 -9.07 2.21 -14.00
CA LEU A 189 -8.38 3.35 -14.60
C LEU A 189 -8.87 3.59 -16.02
N GLY A 190 -9.03 2.50 -16.77
CA GLY A 190 -9.37 2.53 -18.18
C GLY A 190 -10.80 2.98 -18.46
N ALA A 191 -11.72 2.60 -17.57
CA ALA A 191 -13.15 2.85 -17.73
C ALA A 191 -13.69 4.08 -16.99
N ASP A 192 -12.86 4.77 -16.20
CA ASP A 192 -13.31 5.84 -15.27
C ASP A 192 -14.42 5.36 -14.31
N LEU A 193 -14.27 4.15 -13.77
CA LEU A 193 -15.22 3.54 -12.84
C LEU A 193 -14.54 3.18 -11.53
N VAL A 194 -15.33 3.08 -10.45
CA VAL A 194 -15.02 2.15 -9.35
C VAL A 194 -16.08 1.06 -9.38
N ARG A 195 -15.68 -0.13 -9.82
CA ARG A 195 -16.55 -1.31 -9.89
C ARG A 195 -16.87 -1.76 -8.48
N VAL A 196 -18.09 -2.22 -8.24
CA VAL A 196 -18.54 -2.66 -6.92
C VAL A 196 -19.05 -4.08 -7.01
N PHE A 197 -18.59 -4.94 -6.10
CA PHE A 197 -19.05 -6.31 -5.97
C PHE A 197 -19.54 -6.55 -4.55
N ALA A 198 -20.82 -6.92 -4.39
CA ALA A 198 -21.32 -7.40 -3.12
C ALA A 198 -20.71 -8.77 -2.80
N VAL A 199 -20.23 -8.91 -1.56
CA VAL A 199 -19.71 -10.17 -1.04
C VAL A 199 -20.90 -11.09 -0.71
N ASP A 200 -20.86 -12.30 -1.26
CA ASP A 200 -21.79 -13.38 -0.99
C ASP A 200 -21.01 -14.66 -0.73
N ASP A 201 -20.58 -14.83 0.53
CA ASP A 201 -19.68 -15.89 0.96
C ASP A 201 -18.34 -15.84 0.19
N ILE A 202 -18.04 -16.85 -0.64
CA ILE A 202 -16.86 -16.88 -1.51
C ILE A 202 -17.10 -16.25 -2.89
N ASN A 203 -18.33 -15.83 -3.19
CA ASN A 203 -18.66 -15.20 -4.47
C ASN A 203 -18.67 -13.68 -4.37
N LEU A 204 -18.35 -13.05 -5.51
CA LEU A 204 -18.50 -11.62 -5.74
C LEU A 204 -19.61 -11.38 -6.75
N VAL A 205 -20.63 -10.62 -6.36
CA VAL A 205 -21.81 -10.31 -7.18
C VAL A 205 -21.75 -8.85 -7.59
N ALA A 206 -21.65 -8.58 -8.90
CA ALA A 206 -21.60 -7.22 -9.42
C ALA A 206 -22.80 -6.39 -8.96
N ALA A 207 -22.51 -5.17 -8.52
CA ALA A 207 -23.47 -4.13 -8.16
C ALA A 207 -23.22 -2.89 -9.02
N ASP A 208 -24.04 -1.85 -8.85
CA ASP A 208 -23.87 -0.60 -9.57
C ASP A 208 -22.51 0.03 -9.23
N SER A 209 -21.72 0.29 -10.27
CA SER A 209 -20.42 0.97 -10.15
C SER A 209 -20.59 2.44 -9.82
N LEU A 210 -19.60 3.01 -9.14
CA LEU A 210 -19.39 4.45 -9.08
C LEU A 210 -18.81 4.93 -10.42
N GLN A 211 -19.40 5.99 -10.97
CA GLN A 211 -18.87 6.71 -12.13
C GLN A 211 -17.92 7.80 -11.65
N ALA A 212 -16.64 7.72 -12.04
CA ALA A 212 -15.67 8.76 -11.76
C ALA A 212 -15.68 9.83 -12.87
N ALA A 213 -14.99 10.96 -12.64
CA ALA A 213 -14.87 11.99 -13.66
C ALA A 213 -14.17 11.44 -14.91
N PRO A 214 -14.65 11.73 -16.13
CA PRO A 214 -14.01 11.26 -17.36
C PRO A 214 -12.54 11.72 -17.46
N GLY A 215 -11.65 10.79 -17.79
CA GLY A 215 -10.20 11.00 -17.85
C GLY A 215 -9.52 11.06 -16.49
N SER A 216 -10.22 10.73 -15.40
CA SER A 216 -9.64 10.75 -14.05
C SER A 216 -8.65 9.61 -13.85
N GLY A 217 -8.96 8.43 -14.40
CA GLY A 217 -8.23 7.19 -14.23
C GLY A 217 -8.15 6.74 -12.77
N PRO A 218 -9.27 6.31 -12.14
CA PRO A 218 -9.30 5.78 -10.78
C PRO A 218 -8.26 4.68 -10.60
N ARG A 219 -7.36 4.85 -9.62
CA ARG A 219 -6.25 3.92 -9.38
C ARG A 219 -6.47 3.11 -8.12
N HIS A 220 -6.36 3.77 -6.96
CA HIS A 220 -6.57 3.16 -5.65
C HIS A 220 -7.69 3.90 -4.89
N VAL A 221 -8.20 3.29 -3.84
CA VAL A 221 -9.20 3.83 -2.94
C VAL A 221 -8.85 3.60 -1.49
N GLU A 222 -9.42 4.43 -0.61
CA GLU A 222 -9.32 4.26 0.83
C GLU A 222 -10.63 4.67 1.50
N PHE A 223 -11.01 3.97 2.57
CA PHE A 223 -12.22 4.28 3.31
C PHE A 223 -11.91 5.00 4.62
N LEU A 224 -12.74 5.98 4.94
CA LEU A 224 -12.78 6.60 6.27
C LEU A 224 -14.14 6.30 6.90
N VAL A 225 -14.13 5.72 8.10
CA VAL A 225 -15.29 5.70 8.99
C VAL A 225 -15.05 6.72 10.10
N THR A 226 -15.83 7.78 10.14
CA THR A 226 -15.69 8.82 11.17
C THR A 226 -16.17 8.31 12.53
N PRO A 227 -15.75 8.94 13.65
CA PRO A 227 -16.26 8.60 14.98
C PRO A 227 -17.80 8.66 15.09
N GLU A 228 -18.45 9.51 14.30
CA GLU A 228 -19.91 9.65 14.22
C GLU A 228 -20.58 8.58 13.35
N GLY A 229 -19.80 7.65 12.77
CA GLY A 229 -20.29 6.54 11.95
C GLY A 229 -20.56 6.91 10.49
N LYS A 230 -20.13 8.10 10.04
CA LYS A 230 -20.20 8.48 8.63
C LYS A 230 -19.11 7.77 7.84
N THR A 231 -19.39 7.32 6.63
CA THR A 231 -18.41 6.62 5.78
C THR A 231 -18.09 7.47 4.56
N TYR A 232 -16.81 7.69 4.31
CA TYR A 232 -16.32 8.27 3.07
C TYR A 232 -15.46 7.28 2.30
N LEU A 233 -15.55 7.35 0.97
CA LEU A 233 -14.63 6.70 0.04
C LEU A 233 -13.77 7.78 -0.61
N TYR A 234 -12.46 7.68 -0.51
CA TYR A 234 -11.50 8.51 -1.23
C TYR A 234 -10.98 7.73 -2.44
N VAL A 235 -11.01 8.35 -3.62
CA VAL A 235 -10.53 7.76 -4.87
C VAL A 235 -9.40 8.62 -5.41
N ILE A 236 -8.21 8.05 -5.59
CA ILE A 236 -7.11 8.72 -6.29
C ILE A 236 -7.22 8.47 -7.79
N GLY A 237 -7.25 9.55 -8.59
CA GLY A 237 -7.17 9.50 -10.04
C GLY A 237 -5.72 9.63 -10.50
N GLU A 238 -5.17 8.56 -11.09
CA GLU A 238 -3.79 8.52 -11.59
C GLU A 238 -3.55 9.56 -12.68
N LEU A 239 -4.46 9.62 -13.66
CA LEU A 239 -4.29 10.41 -14.88
C LEU A 239 -4.57 11.89 -14.63
N SER A 240 -5.55 12.18 -13.77
CA SER A 240 -5.95 13.54 -13.43
C SER A 240 -5.14 14.15 -12.28
N ASN A 241 -4.39 13.35 -11.51
CA ASN A 241 -3.76 13.76 -10.25
C ASN A 241 -4.77 14.41 -9.29
N THR A 242 -5.91 13.75 -9.10
CA THR A 242 -6.97 14.23 -8.18
C THR A 242 -7.24 13.22 -7.07
N VAL A 243 -7.73 13.69 -5.93
CA VAL A 243 -8.39 12.88 -4.92
C VAL A 243 -9.83 13.36 -4.82
N THR A 244 -10.77 12.43 -5.00
CA THR A 244 -12.21 12.71 -4.91
C THR A 244 -12.80 11.93 -3.74
N ALA A 245 -13.55 12.59 -2.87
CA ALA A 245 -14.21 11.98 -1.72
C ALA A 245 -15.72 11.86 -1.97
N TYR A 246 -16.27 10.71 -1.62
CA TYR A 246 -17.69 10.39 -1.73
C TYR A 246 -18.25 10.02 -0.36
N ASP A 247 -19.39 10.59 0.01
CA ASP A 247 -20.22 10.10 1.11
C ASP A 247 -20.87 8.78 0.70
N VAL A 248 -20.69 7.73 1.50
CA VAL A 248 -21.09 6.36 1.19
C VAL A 248 -22.34 5.97 1.97
N THR A 249 -23.39 5.59 1.25
CA THR A 249 -24.61 5.03 1.83
C THR A 249 -24.68 3.53 1.60
N TYR A 250 -24.86 2.77 2.67
CA TYR A 250 -25.10 1.33 2.61
C TYR A 250 -26.61 1.05 2.54
N HIS A 251 -27.06 0.48 1.43
CA HIS A 251 -28.48 0.16 1.23
C HIS A 251 -28.82 -1.28 1.68
N LYS A 252 -30.07 -1.50 2.08
CA LYS A 252 -30.55 -2.80 2.56
C LYS A 252 -30.54 -3.91 1.50
N ASN A 253 -30.58 -3.55 0.22
CA ASN A 253 -30.56 -4.46 -0.93
C ASN A 253 -29.15 -4.85 -1.37
N LYS A 254 -28.13 -4.74 -0.50
CA LYS A 254 -26.72 -5.01 -0.80
C LYS A 254 -26.19 -4.18 -1.99
N THR A 255 -26.48 -2.88 -2.00
CA THR A 255 -25.83 -1.92 -2.92
C THR A 255 -25.23 -0.74 -2.14
N LEU A 256 -24.33 -0.01 -2.79
CA LEU A 256 -23.75 1.22 -2.28
C LEU A 256 -24.30 2.42 -3.05
N GLY A 257 -24.52 3.52 -2.34
CA GLY A 257 -24.78 4.84 -2.91
C GLY A 257 -23.58 5.74 -2.66
N PHE A 258 -23.24 6.58 -3.64
CA PHE A 258 -22.10 7.50 -3.57
C PHE A 258 -22.56 8.92 -3.89
N THR A 259 -22.25 9.87 -3.01
CA THR A 259 -22.45 11.30 -3.28
C THR A 259 -21.10 11.99 -3.22
N GLU A 260 -20.65 12.56 -4.33
CA GLU A 260 -19.42 13.36 -4.33
C GLU A 260 -19.56 14.55 -3.37
N VAL A 261 -18.63 14.68 -2.44
CA VAL A 261 -18.63 15.77 -1.44
C VAL A 261 -17.38 16.65 -1.53
N TYR A 262 -16.34 16.19 -2.22
CA TYR A 262 -15.08 16.90 -2.37
C TYR A 262 -14.28 16.36 -3.55
N SER A 263 -13.59 17.24 -4.29
CA SER A 263 -12.58 16.85 -5.27
C SER A 263 -11.49 17.92 -5.33
N SER A 264 -10.22 17.50 -5.31
CA SER A 264 -9.09 18.41 -5.48
C SER A 264 -7.88 17.72 -6.10
N SER A 265 -6.92 18.52 -6.57
CA SER A 265 -5.59 18.03 -6.96
C SER A 265 -4.87 17.37 -5.78
N THR A 266 -4.08 16.33 -6.07
CA THR A 266 -3.14 15.67 -5.14
C THR A 266 -2.02 16.59 -4.68
N TYR A 267 -1.94 17.81 -5.22
CA TYR A 267 -0.97 18.85 -4.86
C TYR A 267 -1.59 20.00 -4.05
N GLY A 268 -2.84 19.87 -3.62
CA GLY A 268 -3.60 20.88 -2.88
C GLY A 268 -4.71 21.53 -3.70
N GLU A 269 -5.69 22.12 -3.01
CA GLU A 269 -6.82 22.80 -3.65
C GLU A 269 -6.34 23.94 -4.58
N GLY A 270 -6.88 23.98 -5.80
CA GLY A 270 -6.49 24.96 -6.83
C GLY A 270 -5.10 24.77 -7.44
N ALA A 271 -4.32 23.77 -7.00
CA ALA A 271 -2.99 23.52 -7.54
C ALA A 271 -3.04 22.69 -8.84
N THR A 272 -2.24 23.09 -9.83
CA THR A 272 -2.00 22.26 -11.02
C THR A 272 -0.89 21.25 -10.74
N ALA A 273 -1.12 19.99 -11.05
CA ALA A 273 -0.09 18.96 -10.98
C ALA A 273 1.05 19.24 -11.98
N PRO A 274 2.31 18.93 -11.64
CA PRO A 274 3.42 19.00 -12.59
C PRO A 274 3.15 18.15 -13.84
N ALA A 275 3.62 18.62 -14.99
CA ALA A 275 3.43 17.89 -16.24
C ALA A 275 4.10 16.50 -16.17
N GLY A 276 3.36 15.45 -16.51
CA GLY A 276 3.84 14.07 -16.45
C GLY A 276 3.74 13.41 -15.07
N ALA A 277 3.38 14.17 -14.03
CA ALA A 277 3.09 13.58 -12.72
C ALA A 277 1.91 12.62 -12.81
N SER A 278 1.92 11.59 -11.97
CA SER A 278 0.82 10.62 -11.87
C SER A 278 0.62 10.20 -10.43
N GLY A 279 -0.63 10.25 -9.98
CA GLY A 279 -1.02 9.74 -8.66
C GLY A 279 -0.75 8.23 -8.57
N ALA A 280 -0.40 7.76 -7.38
CA ALA A 280 -0.14 6.35 -7.14
C ALA A 280 -0.88 5.84 -5.90
N GLU A 281 -0.23 5.78 -4.76
CA GLU A 281 -0.76 5.19 -3.54
C GLU A 281 -1.59 6.21 -2.75
N ILE A 282 -2.58 5.73 -2.00
CA ILE A 282 -3.40 6.53 -1.09
C ILE A 282 -3.55 5.77 0.23
N TRP A 283 -3.49 6.49 1.34
CA TRP A 283 -3.62 5.89 2.67
C TRP A 283 -4.22 6.89 3.65
N ILE A 284 -5.06 6.39 4.57
CA ILE A 284 -5.65 7.17 5.66
C ILE A 284 -5.10 6.70 7.00
N SER A 285 -4.79 7.64 7.89
CA SER A 285 -4.24 7.34 9.19
C SER A 285 -5.19 6.52 10.08
N PRO A 286 -4.69 5.70 11.01
CA PRO A 286 -5.55 4.86 11.86
C PRO A 286 -6.54 5.66 12.70
N ASP A 287 -6.23 6.92 12.99
CA ASP A 287 -7.10 7.85 13.71
C ASP A 287 -8.06 8.63 12.80
N GLY A 288 -8.03 8.38 11.49
CA GLY A 288 -8.92 8.97 10.48
C GLY A 288 -8.70 10.46 10.22
N LYS A 289 -7.62 11.05 10.73
CA LYS A 289 -7.39 12.50 10.66
C LYS A 289 -6.57 12.95 9.45
N PHE A 290 -5.80 12.04 8.85
CA PHE A 290 -4.82 12.40 7.83
C PHE A 290 -4.87 11.44 6.65
N LEU A 291 -4.52 11.97 5.49
CA LEU A 291 -4.43 11.23 4.23
C LEU A 291 -3.09 11.50 3.58
N ILE A 292 -2.42 10.47 3.09
CA ILE A 292 -1.16 10.59 2.33
C ILE A 292 -1.41 10.04 0.93
N VAL A 293 -0.91 10.76 -0.07
CA VAL A 293 -0.81 10.25 -1.45
C VAL A 293 0.62 10.27 -1.93
N SER A 294 1.01 9.27 -2.73
CA SER A 294 2.27 9.32 -3.45
C SER A 294 2.08 9.81 -4.89
N SER A 295 3.05 10.60 -5.37
CA SER A 295 3.10 11.08 -6.74
C SER A 295 4.35 10.55 -7.43
N ARG A 296 4.23 10.08 -8.66
CA ARG A 296 5.36 9.61 -9.48
C ARG A 296 5.67 10.61 -10.57
N ASN A 297 6.93 10.65 -11.02
CA ASN A 297 7.41 11.46 -12.15
C ASN A 297 7.34 12.97 -11.94
N ASP A 298 7.13 13.45 -10.72
CA ASP A 298 7.08 14.89 -10.45
C ASP A 298 8.45 15.50 -10.14
N SER A 299 9.41 14.67 -9.71
CA SER A 299 10.77 15.04 -9.32
C SER A 299 10.83 16.36 -8.55
N ALA A 300 9.89 16.54 -7.61
CA ALA A 300 9.65 17.80 -6.92
C ALA A 300 10.82 18.23 -6.01
N PHE A 301 11.73 17.31 -5.67
CA PHE A 301 12.79 17.52 -4.70
C PHE A 301 14.17 17.08 -5.22
N SER A 302 15.21 17.68 -4.64
CA SER A 302 16.60 17.23 -4.71
C SER A 302 17.08 17.02 -3.28
N ILE A 303 17.50 15.81 -2.94
CA ILE A 303 17.87 15.39 -1.58
C ILE A 303 19.25 14.75 -1.55
N SER A 304 19.90 14.71 -0.38
CA SER A 304 21.08 13.88 -0.18
C SER A 304 20.73 12.41 -0.35
N ASN A 305 21.62 11.63 -0.97
CA ASN A 305 21.40 10.20 -1.18
C ASN A 305 21.28 9.45 0.16
N PRO A 306 20.11 8.84 0.47
CA PRO A 306 19.91 8.10 1.72
C PRO A 306 20.89 6.92 1.90
N ASP A 307 21.33 6.29 0.81
CA ASP A 307 22.18 5.08 0.88
C ASP A 307 23.62 5.36 1.29
N THR A 308 24.02 6.64 1.28
CA THR A 308 25.39 7.03 1.61
C THR A 308 25.46 7.83 2.90
N ASN A 309 24.45 7.70 3.77
CA ASN A 309 24.33 8.44 5.04
C ASN A 309 24.49 9.96 4.86
N GLY A 310 24.02 10.49 3.73
CA GLY A 310 24.16 11.90 3.38
C GLY A 310 25.51 12.31 2.79
N GLU A 311 26.49 11.41 2.76
CA GLU A 311 27.78 11.63 2.09
C GLU A 311 27.64 11.28 0.60
N GLY A 312 27.26 12.22 -0.24
CA GLY A 312 27.13 11.90 -1.67
C GLY A 312 26.51 13.00 -2.53
N ALA A 313 26.36 12.68 -3.81
CA ALA A 313 25.65 13.53 -4.73
C ALA A 313 24.18 13.70 -4.32
N GLN A 314 23.63 14.87 -4.59
CA GLN A 314 22.20 15.08 -4.52
C GLN A 314 21.50 14.21 -5.57
N ILE A 315 20.41 13.56 -5.16
CA ILE A 315 19.55 12.77 -6.04
C ILE A 315 18.17 13.41 -6.13
N PRO A 316 17.47 13.25 -7.27
CA PRO A 316 16.08 13.67 -7.41
C PRO A 316 15.16 12.78 -6.57
N SER A 317 14.09 13.37 -6.05
CA SER A 317 13.04 12.65 -5.34
C SER A 317 11.67 13.14 -5.78
N ASP A 318 10.75 12.20 -5.98
CA ASP A 318 9.34 12.48 -6.17
C ASP A 318 8.68 12.77 -4.81
N SER A 319 7.41 13.20 -4.81
CA SER A 319 6.69 13.65 -3.60
C SER A 319 5.75 12.62 -2.96
N LEU A 320 5.70 12.67 -1.62
CA LEU A 320 4.56 12.27 -0.81
C LEU A 320 3.82 13.53 -0.35
N ASN A 321 2.50 13.60 -0.54
CA ASN A 321 1.69 14.75 -0.17
C ASN A 321 0.74 14.34 0.96
N SER A 322 0.89 15.01 2.13
CA SER A 322 0.09 14.76 3.33
C SER A 322 -0.99 15.81 3.50
N PHE A 323 -2.19 15.37 3.90
CA PHE A 323 -3.40 16.17 4.05
C PHE A 323 -4.03 15.93 5.42
N SER A 324 -4.67 16.95 5.99
CA SER A 324 -5.65 16.77 7.06
C SER A 324 -7.03 16.55 6.45
N ILE A 325 -7.84 15.72 7.10
CA ILE A 325 -9.21 15.42 6.71
C ILE A 325 -10.19 16.21 7.59
N ASN A 326 -11.17 16.87 6.98
CA ASN A 326 -12.33 17.38 7.69
C ASN A 326 -13.37 16.25 7.86
N PRO A 327 -13.62 15.74 9.09
CA PRO A 327 -14.50 14.58 9.26
C PRO A 327 -15.99 14.90 8.97
N GLN A 328 -16.41 16.15 9.02
CA GLN A 328 -17.81 16.52 8.76
C GLN A 328 -18.13 16.61 7.26
N THR A 329 -17.15 17.01 6.45
CA THR A 329 -17.35 17.24 5.01
C THR A 329 -16.61 16.27 4.10
N GLY A 330 -15.62 15.55 4.64
CA GLY A 330 -14.69 14.73 3.86
C GLY A 330 -13.61 15.53 3.13
N ALA A 331 -13.59 16.86 3.25
CA ALA A 331 -12.66 17.72 2.53
C ALA A 331 -11.21 17.55 3.02
N LEU A 332 -10.26 17.72 2.09
CA LEU A 332 -8.83 17.63 2.37
C LEU A 332 -8.20 19.02 2.45
N THR A 333 -7.18 19.18 3.30
CA THR A 333 -6.33 20.37 3.31
C THR A 333 -4.88 19.93 3.30
N LEU A 334 -4.12 20.37 2.29
CA LEU A 334 -2.71 20.00 2.15
C LEU A 334 -1.92 20.55 3.36
N LEU A 335 -1.20 19.65 4.03
CA LEU A 335 -0.32 19.97 5.16
C LEU A 335 1.13 20.13 4.72
N GLN A 336 1.59 19.24 3.84
CA GLN A 336 2.99 19.11 3.49
C GLN A 336 3.15 18.38 2.15
N LYS A 337 4.15 18.82 1.37
CA LYS A 337 4.79 18.00 0.34
C LYS A 337 6.14 17.57 0.88
N PHE A 338 6.48 16.30 0.79
CA PHE A 338 7.69 15.73 1.38
C PHE A 338 8.42 14.84 0.37
N PRO A 339 9.77 14.82 0.34
CA PRO A 339 10.50 13.91 -0.54
C PRO A 339 10.26 12.44 -0.16
N ALA A 340 9.88 11.62 -1.14
CA ALA A 340 9.69 10.18 -0.96
C ALA A 340 10.99 9.40 -0.70
N GLY A 341 12.18 10.00 -0.88
CA GLY A 341 13.49 9.36 -0.72
C GLY A 341 14.16 8.92 -2.02
N GLY A 342 13.63 9.36 -3.16
CA GLY A 342 13.99 8.94 -4.52
C GLY A 342 12.76 8.96 -5.44
N ARG A 343 12.78 8.21 -6.54
CA ARG A 343 11.80 8.27 -7.63
C ARG A 343 10.85 7.09 -7.66
N ILE A 344 9.68 7.35 -8.25
CA ILE A 344 8.60 6.39 -8.48
C ILE A 344 8.18 5.67 -7.18
N PRO A 345 7.68 6.42 -6.17
CA PRO A 345 7.03 5.84 -4.99
C PRO A 345 5.67 5.23 -5.39
N ARG A 346 5.72 4.09 -6.09
CA ARG A 346 4.53 3.43 -6.67
C ARG A 346 3.58 2.89 -5.60
N GLN A 347 4.13 2.48 -4.47
CA GLN A 347 3.42 2.00 -3.30
C GLN A 347 4.21 2.37 -2.04
N PHE A 348 3.49 2.63 -0.96
CA PHE A 348 4.03 2.74 0.39
C PHE A 348 3.07 2.08 1.39
N SER A 349 3.57 1.73 2.56
CA SER A 349 2.75 1.29 3.69
C SER A 349 3.12 2.07 4.94
N VAL A 350 2.22 2.05 5.92
CA VAL A 350 2.44 2.67 7.23
C VAL A 350 2.25 1.60 8.29
N ASN A 351 3.10 1.60 9.31
CA ASN A 351 2.99 0.67 10.43
C ASN A 351 1.72 0.88 11.24
N LYS A 352 1.39 -0.06 12.13
CA LYS A 352 0.16 -0.04 12.94
C LYS A 352 0.06 1.16 13.86
N ALA A 353 1.20 1.63 14.38
CA ALA A 353 1.25 2.83 15.22
C ALA A 353 1.03 4.13 14.42
N GLY A 354 1.19 4.09 13.09
CA GLY A 354 1.01 5.24 12.23
C GLY A 354 2.17 6.23 12.26
N ASP A 355 3.31 5.87 12.84
CA ASP A 355 4.48 6.74 13.07
C ASP A 355 5.66 6.44 12.13
N LEU A 356 5.57 5.38 11.31
CA LEU A 356 6.58 5.01 10.33
C LEU A 356 5.96 4.70 8.97
N VAL A 357 6.52 5.28 7.92
CA VAL A 357 6.11 5.07 6.53
C VAL A 357 7.24 4.36 5.78
N ALA A 358 6.96 3.16 5.25
CA ALA A 358 7.87 2.43 4.38
C ALA A 358 7.52 2.70 2.92
N VAL A 359 8.48 3.19 2.14
CA VAL A 359 8.24 3.58 0.73
C VAL A 359 9.12 2.74 -0.19
N GLY A 360 8.49 2.07 -1.16
CA GLY A 360 9.18 1.32 -2.22
C GLY A 360 9.47 2.23 -3.42
N LEU A 361 10.74 2.41 -3.75
CA LEU A 361 11.18 3.36 -4.77
C LEU A 361 11.63 2.61 -6.02
N GLN A 362 10.71 2.52 -6.98
CA GLN A 362 10.82 1.59 -8.09
C GLN A 362 12.08 1.83 -8.94
N SER A 363 12.34 3.08 -9.33
CA SER A 363 13.50 3.41 -10.18
C SER A 363 14.83 3.47 -9.43
N ASP A 364 14.82 3.45 -8.10
CA ASP A 364 16.03 3.54 -7.27
C ASP A 364 16.44 2.19 -6.66
N SER A 365 15.64 1.14 -6.83
CA SER A 365 15.90 -0.18 -6.24
C SER A 365 16.11 -0.08 -4.71
N ARG A 366 15.24 0.68 -4.03
CA ARG A 366 15.41 1.06 -2.63
C ARG A 366 14.10 1.02 -1.86
N VAL A 367 14.19 0.65 -0.59
CA VAL A 367 13.17 0.95 0.43
C VAL A 367 13.73 1.99 1.40
N VAL A 368 12.89 2.97 1.75
CA VAL A 368 13.19 3.94 2.82
C VAL A 368 12.15 3.87 3.92
N ILE A 369 12.55 4.21 5.15
CA ILE A 369 11.66 4.43 6.29
C ILE A 369 11.66 5.93 6.62
N ILE A 370 10.47 6.52 6.59
CA ILE A 370 10.23 7.92 6.92
C ILE A 370 9.47 7.97 8.25
N SER A 371 9.93 8.80 9.18
CA SER A 371 9.20 9.06 10.43
C SER A 371 7.96 9.90 10.17
N ARG A 372 6.91 9.71 10.95
CA ARG A 372 5.67 10.48 10.88
C ARG A 372 5.24 10.91 12.27
N ASP A 373 4.98 12.21 12.43
CA ASP A 373 4.38 12.73 13.64
C ASP A 373 2.87 12.45 13.63
N VAL A 374 2.42 11.53 14.48
CA VAL A 374 1.01 11.08 14.52
C VAL A 374 0.05 12.23 14.84
N ALA A 375 0.47 13.18 15.67
CA ALA A 375 -0.38 14.28 16.13
C ALA A 375 -0.66 15.32 15.05
N SER A 376 0.35 15.67 14.24
CA SER A 376 0.26 16.68 13.19
C SER A 376 0.07 16.10 11.79
N GLY A 377 0.30 14.80 11.61
CA GLY A 377 0.23 14.10 10.32
C GLY A 377 1.38 14.43 9.36
N LYS A 378 2.39 15.17 9.83
CA LYS A 378 3.55 15.55 9.01
C LYS A 378 4.58 14.42 8.96
N LEU A 379 5.20 14.31 7.80
CA LEU A 379 6.35 13.46 7.55
C LEU A 379 7.62 14.18 8.05
N GLY A 380 8.47 13.42 8.73
CA GLY A 380 9.75 13.82 9.31
C GLY A 380 10.92 13.16 8.58
N ASP A 381 12.03 12.94 9.28
CA ASP A 381 13.27 12.47 8.65
C ASP A 381 13.13 11.10 7.98
N ILE A 382 13.91 10.90 6.91
CA ILE A 382 14.24 9.56 6.41
C ILE A 382 15.22 8.95 7.41
N ILE A 383 14.77 7.97 8.19
CA ILE A 383 15.54 7.44 9.32
C ILE A 383 16.33 6.18 8.99
N ALA A 384 15.97 5.48 7.91
CA ALA A 384 16.69 4.32 7.42
C ALA A 384 16.44 4.12 5.92
N SER A 385 17.39 3.52 5.22
CA SER A 385 17.20 3.02 3.86
C SER A 385 17.96 1.72 3.63
N THR A 386 17.55 0.98 2.60
CA THR A 386 18.28 -0.19 2.13
C THR A 386 18.06 -0.41 0.65
N LYS A 387 19.08 -0.95 -0.04
CA LYS A 387 18.94 -1.40 -1.42
C LYS A 387 18.22 -2.75 -1.45
N VAL A 388 17.32 -2.89 -2.40
CA VAL A 388 16.61 -4.13 -2.71
C VAL A 388 16.83 -4.40 -4.19
N GLU A 389 17.20 -5.62 -4.54
CA GLU A 389 17.49 -5.99 -5.93
C GLU A 389 16.25 -5.80 -6.82
N GLY A 390 16.43 -5.24 -8.02
CA GLY A 390 15.35 -5.02 -8.98
C GLY A 390 14.53 -3.75 -8.72
N GLU A 391 13.45 -3.58 -9.48
CA GLU A 391 12.55 -2.44 -9.35
C GLU A 391 11.52 -2.69 -8.24
N VAL A 392 11.65 -2.00 -7.10
CA VAL A 392 10.77 -2.21 -5.93
C VAL A 392 9.36 -1.70 -6.22
N THR A 393 8.38 -2.58 -6.10
CA THR A 393 6.98 -2.30 -6.47
C THR A 393 6.04 -2.18 -5.29
N ALA A 394 6.29 -2.94 -4.21
CA ALA A 394 5.53 -2.89 -2.98
C ALA A 394 6.43 -3.14 -1.77
N VAL A 395 6.08 -2.55 -0.64
CA VAL A 395 6.65 -2.79 0.68
C VAL A 395 5.56 -2.72 1.74
N ILE A 396 5.51 -3.72 2.62
CA ILE A 396 4.52 -3.81 3.70
C ILE A 396 5.20 -4.16 5.03
N PHE A 397 4.72 -3.57 6.13
CA PHE A 397 5.06 -4.02 7.49
C PHE A 397 4.39 -5.36 7.81
N ASP A 398 5.03 -6.17 8.65
CA ASP A 398 4.50 -7.43 9.18
C ASP A 398 3.79 -7.21 10.53
N GLU A 399 2.57 -6.63 10.54
CA GLU A 399 1.85 -6.19 11.76
C GLU A 399 0.30 -6.30 11.76
#